data_AF-A0A8H3UYU3-F1
#
_entry.id   AF-A0A8H3UYU3-F1
#
_cell.length_a   1.000
_cell.length_b   1.000
_cell.length_c   1.000
_cell.angle_alpha   90.00
_cell.angle_beta   90.00
_cell.angle_gamma   90.00
#
_symmetry.space_group_name_H-M   'P 1'
#
loop_
_entity.id
_entity.type
_entity.pdbx_description
1 polymer ?
#
loop_
_entity_poly.entity_id
_entity_poly.type
_entity_poly.pdbx_seq_one_letter_code
_entity_poly.pdbx_strand_id
1 'polypeptide(L)'
;MRRSTRKAIRHVLFFLLVLFLVIYLTTPTTPTSSKTFPWTKVQYKTTSTTLPPAQGKCPDLTSASKPALVVASVQADDKAWLIPLSKKYHTCIYTADTPPHPKEEEKTEEYLKTPKNRGNEAMTYLTFLIDNYSNIPHAGVVFVHGSRFAWHNDHPQYDNLALLRDLNIESALGEGRSYHSLRCDWSLSTCPSDVKPQGSLENKVQAALVPYDNRAVSDSLVPKSLARIFGNGVVPDAEMARSDTLKSQCCAQFVVSRAGIHQHSQGEYVALRQWLLDEGPGAATGNDKHAGRVLSYVWHIFF
;
A
#
# COMPACT_ATOMS: atom_id res chain seq x y z
N MET A 1 -41.57 -12.12 44.02
CA MET A 1 -41.67 -12.65 42.63
C MET A 1 -41.62 -14.17 42.64
N ARG A 2 -42.62 -14.83 42.03
CA ARG A 2 -42.62 -16.30 41.87
C ARG A 2 -41.44 -16.74 40.99
N ARG A 3 -40.85 -17.91 41.29
CA ARG A 3 -39.67 -18.48 40.60
C ARG A 3 -39.86 -18.60 39.09
N SER A 4 -41.10 -18.84 38.65
CA SER A 4 -41.51 -18.85 37.23
C SER A 4 -41.34 -17.48 36.55
N THR A 5 -41.79 -16.40 37.19
CA THR A 5 -41.66 -15.02 36.68
C THR A 5 -40.21 -14.61 36.51
N ARG A 6 -39.31 -15.02 37.44
CA ARG A 6 -37.87 -14.77 37.31
C ARG A 6 -37.23 -15.51 36.13
N LYS A 7 -37.68 -16.74 35.81
CA LYS A 7 -37.21 -17.48 34.63
C LYS A 7 -37.70 -16.83 33.33
N ALA A 8 -38.98 -16.46 33.26
CA ALA A 8 -39.54 -15.78 32.10
C ALA A 8 -38.81 -14.47 31.78
N ILE A 9 -38.53 -13.64 32.79
CA ILE A 9 -37.76 -12.40 32.61
C ILE A 9 -36.35 -12.68 32.08
N ARG A 10 -35.67 -13.72 32.56
CA ARG A 10 -34.33 -14.10 32.04
C ARG A 10 -34.39 -14.52 30.57
N HIS A 11 -35.40 -15.27 30.15
CA HIS A 11 -35.56 -15.65 28.74
C HIS A 11 -35.88 -14.46 27.85
N VAL A 12 -36.74 -13.55 28.30
CA VAL A 12 -37.07 -12.32 27.56
C VAL A 12 -35.84 -11.42 27.42
N LEU A 13 -35.07 -11.22 28.50
CA LEU A 13 -33.82 -10.44 28.45
C LEU A 13 -32.79 -11.08 27.51
N PHE A 14 -32.64 -12.40 27.54
CA PHE A 14 -31.76 -13.11 26.62
C PHE A 14 -32.21 -12.95 25.17
N PHE A 15 -33.51 -13.11 24.90
CA PHE A 15 -34.08 -12.91 23.56
C PHE A 15 -33.86 -11.47 23.06
N LEU A 16 -34.13 -10.47 23.89
CA LEU A 16 -33.92 -9.06 23.54
C LEU A 16 -32.43 -8.76 23.30
N LEU A 17 -31.53 -9.37 24.06
CA LEU A 17 -30.08 -9.22 23.86
C LEU A 17 -29.63 -9.86 22.54
N VAL A 18 -30.12 -11.06 22.22
CA VAL A 18 -29.85 -11.72 20.94
C VAL A 18 -30.45 -10.92 19.78
N LEU A 19 -31.69 -10.45 19.91
CA LEU A 19 -32.35 -9.64 18.90
C LEU A 19 -31.62 -8.31 18.67
N PHE A 20 -31.23 -7.62 19.75
CA PHE A 20 -30.42 -6.41 19.67
C PHE A 20 -29.08 -6.68 18.99
N LEU A 21 -28.41 -7.79 19.34
CA LEU A 21 -27.15 -8.18 18.70
C LEU A 21 -27.34 -8.44 17.20
N VAL A 22 -28.39 -9.18 16.82
CA VAL A 22 -28.70 -9.45 15.40
C VAL A 22 -28.99 -8.14 14.68
N ILE A 23 -29.83 -7.27 15.23
CA ILE A 23 -30.12 -5.95 14.64
C ILE A 23 -28.82 -5.15 14.53
N TYR A 24 -28.02 -5.02 15.58
CA TYR A 24 -26.75 -4.28 15.55
C TYR A 24 -25.76 -4.83 14.51
N LEU A 25 -25.71 -6.15 14.33
CA LEU A 25 -24.83 -6.80 13.36
C LEU A 25 -25.34 -6.72 11.92
N THR A 26 -26.66 -6.64 11.72
CA THR A 26 -27.30 -6.70 10.39
C THR A 26 -27.81 -5.35 9.89
N THR A 27 -27.99 -4.37 10.77
CA THR A 27 -28.44 -3.02 10.37
C THR A 27 -27.31 -2.40 9.56
N PRO A 28 -27.49 -2.20 8.24
CA PRO A 28 -26.51 -1.46 7.47
C PRO A 28 -26.53 -0.04 8.02
N THR A 29 -25.37 0.49 8.40
CA THR A 29 -25.22 1.93 8.57
C THR A 29 -25.65 2.54 7.25
N THR A 30 -26.79 3.25 7.25
CA THR A 30 -27.33 3.91 6.06
C THR A 30 -26.21 4.67 5.36
N PRO A 31 -26.02 4.51 4.04
CA PRO A 31 -25.03 5.27 3.29
C PRO A 31 -25.50 6.73 3.24
N THR A 32 -25.20 7.49 4.28
CA THR A 32 -25.37 8.94 4.30
C THR A 32 -24.23 9.56 3.53
N SER A 33 -24.54 10.12 2.36
CA SER A 33 -23.64 10.94 1.52
C SER A 33 -22.27 10.32 1.21
N SER A 34 -21.47 10.97 0.37
CA SER A 34 -20.07 10.61 0.19
C SER A 34 -19.34 10.83 1.51
N LYS A 35 -19.18 9.76 2.31
CA LYS A 35 -18.38 9.80 3.54
C LYS A 35 -16.94 10.15 3.17
N THR A 36 -16.45 11.27 3.70
CA THR A 36 -15.07 11.73 3.51
C THR A 36 -14.22 11.32 4.72
N PHE A 37 -13.02 10.80 4.46
CA PHE A 37 -12.04 10.48 5.50
C PHE A 37 -10.95 11.55 5.56
N PRO A 38 -10.43 11.89 6.76
CA PRO A 38 -9.36 12.87 6.93
C PRO A 38 -7.97 12.27 6.63
N TRP A 39 -7.82 11.53 5.53
CA TRP A 39 -6.57 10.88 5.12
C TRP A 39 -5.67 11.80 4.27
N THR A 40 -5.64 13.08 4.61
CA THR A 40 -4.91 14.10 3.83
C THR A 40 -3.45 14.24 4.25
N LYS A 41 -3.06 13.67 5.40
CA LYS A 41 -1.71 13.80 5.95
C LYS A 41 -1.30 12.58 6.75
N VAL A 42 -0.06 12.11 6.57
CA VAL A 42 0.49 11.06 7.45
C VAL A 42 0.75 11.65 8.84
N GLN A 43 0.12 11.05 9.86
CA GLN A 43 0.22 11.47 11.26
C GLN A 43 0.98 10.48 12.13
N TYR A 44 1.44 9.36 11.58
CA TYR A 44 2.23 8.36 12.30
C TYR A 44 3.46 9.00 12.96
N LYS A 45 3.65 8.72 14.25
CA LYS A 45 4.83 9.16 15.01
C LYS A 45 5.74 7.99 15.30
N THR A 46 6.95 8.05 14.75
CA THR A 46 7.98 7.06 15.00
C THR A 46 8.38 7.01 16.47
N THR A 47 8.57 5.80 17.00
CA THR A 47 9.22 5.62 18.31
C THR A 47 10.73 5.48 18.20
N SER A 48 11.26 5.26 16.99
CA SER A 48 12.69 5.19 16.76
C SER A 48 13.37 6.54 17.01
N THR A 49 14.48 6.52 17.74
CA THR A 49 15.34 7.68 17.97
C THR A 49 16.32 7.95 16.83
N THR A 50 16.51 6.96 15.95
CA THR A 50 17.39 7.04 14.78
C THR A 50 16.63 6.68 13.51
N LEU A 51 16.92 7.38 12.42
CA LEU A 51 16.36 7.10 11.10
C LEU A 51 17.43 6.42 10.23
N PRO A 52 17.05 5.49 9.34
CA PRO A 52 18.00 4.95 8.38
C PRO A 52 18.63 6.04 7.51
N PRO A 53 19.93 5.98 7.22
CA PRO A 53 20.58 6.92 6.32
C PRO A 53 20.05 6.79 4.89
N ALA A 54 20.25 7.83 4.08
CA ALA A 54 19.93 7.78 2.66
C ALA A 54 20.89 6.81 1.95
N GLN A 55 20.34 5.87 1.20
CA GLN A 55 21.08 4.83 0.47
C GLN A 55 20.39 4.38 -0.82
N GLY A 56 19.35 5.10 -1.21
CA GLY A 56 18.56 4.91 -2.40
C GLY A 56 18.54 6.14 -3.30
N LYS A 57 19.57 6.98 -3.26
CA LYS A 57 19.71 8.12 -4.18
C LYS A 57 20.06 7.59 -5.58
N CYS A 58 19.14 7.75 -6.52
CA CYS A 58 19.31 7.26 -7.89
C CYS A 58 20.37 8.11 -8.62
N PRO A 59 21.44 7.50 -9.17
CA PRO A 59 22.49 8.22 -9.87
C PRO A 59 21.94 9.07 -11.01
N ASP A 60 22.52 10.26 -11.18
CA ASP A 60 22.23 11.21 -12.24
C ASP A 60 20.76 11.64 -12.40
N LEU A 61 19.89 11.27 -11.46
CA LEU A 61 18.49 11.65 -11.48
C LEU A 61 18.34 13.12 -11.12
N THR A 62 17.72 13.86 -12.03
CA THR A 62 17.40 15.29 -11.87
C THR A 62 15.95 15.57 -12.26
N SER A 63 15.42 16.73 -11.85
CA SER A 63 14.07 17.16 -12.22
C SER A 63 13.83 17.23 -13.74
N ALA A 64 14.89 17.43 -14.53
CA ALA A 64 14.84 17.50 -16.00
C ALA A 64 15.03 16.15 -16.70
N SER A 65 15.19 15.06 -15.93
CA SER A 65 15.39 13.72 -16.49
C SER A 65 14.14 13.23 -17.22
N LYS A 66 14.32 12.16 -18.01
CA LYS A 66 13.22 11.29 -18.46
C LYS A 66 12.37 10.84 -17.27
N PRO A 67 11.13 10.36 -17.50
CA PRO A 67 10.35 9.74 -16.45
C PRO A 67 11.18 8.67 -15.71
N ALA A 68 11.16 8.72 -14.38
CA ALA A 68 11.88 7.72 -13.60
C ALA A 68 11.12 6.38 -13.65
N LEU A 69 11.83 5.28 -13.89
CA LEU A 69 11.31 3.93 -13.76
C LEU A 69 11.89 3.29 -12.51
N VAL A 70 11.10 3.23 -11.45
CA VAL A 70 11.50 2.71 -10.14
C VAL A 70 11.09 1.25 -10.06
N VAL A 71 12.08 0.37 -9.99
CA VAL A 71 11.88 -1.08 -10.03
C VAL A 71 12.20 -1.68 -8.66
N ALA A 72 11.20 -2.32 -8.05
CA ALA A 72 11.38 -3.11 -6.82
C ALA A 72 11.74 -4.55 -7.18
N SER A 73 13.02 -4.89 -7.01
CA SER A 73 13.59 -6.17 -7.44
C SER A 73 14.25 -6.92 -6.28
N VAL A 74 14.46 -8.22 -6.48
CA VAL A 74 15.30 -9.09 -5.65
C VAL A 74 16.50 -9.60 -6.46
N GLN A 75 17.51 -10.16 -5.79
CA GLN A 75 18.70 -10.68 -6.47
C GLN A 75 18.39 -11.75 -7.52
N ALA A 76 17.32 -12.54 -7.30
CA ALA A 76 16.90 -13.61 -8.20
C ALA A 76 16.25 -13.10 -9.50
N ASP A 77 15.85 -11.83 -9.59
CA ASP A 77 15.23 -11.29 -10.80
C ASP A 77 16.27 -11.05 -11.90
N ASP A 78 15.92 -11.42 -13.13
CA ASP A 78 16.64 -10.92 -14.31
C ASP A 78 16.33 -9.43 -14.50
N LYS A 79 17.37 -8.60 -14.62
CA LYS A 79 17.30 -7.15 -14.80
C LYS A 79 17.61 -6.74 -16.24
N ALA A 80 18.13 -7.65 -17.08
CA ALA A 80 18.57 -7.34 -18.44
C ALA A 80 17.40 -6.91 -19.35
N TRP A 81 16.19 -7.39 -19.06
CA TRP A 81 14.99 -6.99 -19.81
C TRP A 81 14.64 -5.51 -19.69
N LEU A 82 15.19 -4.78 -18.71
CA LEU A 82 15.00 -3.34 -18.54
C LEU A 82 15.91 -2.51 -19.46
N ILE A 83 16.98 -3.09 -20.01
CA ILE A 83 17.96 -2.38 -20.85
C ILE A 83 17.28 -1.68 -22.05
N PRO A 84 16.35 -2.31 -22.80
CA PRO A 84 15.66 -1.65 -23.91
C PRO A 84 14.82 -0.43 -23.51
N LEU A 85 14.40 -0.34 -22.24
CA LEU A 85 13.61 0.77 -21.71
C LEU A 85 14.43 2.02 -21.39
N SER A 86 15.77 1.90 -21.35
CA SER A 86 16.70 3.01 -21.04
C SER A 86 16.56 4.22 -21.97
N LYS A 87 16.06 4.06 -23.20
CA LYS A 87 15.80 5.21 -24.09
C LYS A 87 14.62 6.05 -23.65
N LYS A 88 13.60 5.42 -23.05
CA LYS A 88 12.34 6.07 -22.64
C LYS A 88 12.36 6.52 -21.18
N TYR A 89 13.06 5.77 -20.31
CA TYR A 89 13.06 5.99 -18.88
C TYR A 89 14.45 6.31 -18.32
N HIS A 90 14.46 6.95 -17.14
CA HIS A 90 15.59 6.96 -16.24
C HIS A 90 15.41 5.83 -15.22
N THR A 91 16.11 4.71 -15.41
CA THR A 91 15.85 3.51 -14.61
C THR A 91 16.55 3.58 -13.26
N CYS A 92 15.80 3.35 -12.18
CA CYS A 92 16.29 3.26 -10.81
C CYS A 92 15.91 1.87 -10.25
N ILE A 93 16.85 0.93 -10.27
CA ILE A 93 16.61 -0.47 -9.87
C ILE A 93 17.08 -0.69 -8.43
N TYR A 94 16.15 -1.03 -7.54
CA TYR A 94 16.44 -1.32 -6.14
C TYR A 94 16.39 -2.82 -5.90
N THR A 95 17.43 -3.35 -5.26
CA THR A 95 17.51 -4.78 -4.91
C THR A 95 17.31 -4.96 -3.40
N ALA A 96 16.10 -5.36 -3.00
CA ALA A 96 15.63 -5.30 -1.60
C ALA A 96 16.35 -6.28 -0.66
N ASP A 97 16.76 -7.44 -1.17
CA ASP A 97 17.41 -8.53 -0.44
C ASP A 97 18.95 -8.50 -0.55
N THR A 98 19.53 -7.34 -0.87
CA THR A 98 21.00 -7.16 -0.84
C THR A 98 21.51 -7.16 0.61
N PRO A 99 22.57 -7.92 0.95
CA PRO A 99 23.16 -7.90 2.27
C PRO A 99 23.63 -6.51 2.72
N PRO A 100 23.64 -6.20 4.04
CA PRO A 100 24.13 -4.92 4.56
C PRO A 100 25.60 -4.65 4.24
N HIS A 101 26.41 -5.71 4.23
CA HIS A 101 27.83 -5.70 3.88
C HIS A 101 28.06 -6.64 2.71
N PRO A 102 27.73 -6.22 1.47
CA PRO A 102 28.12 -7.01 0.30
C PRO A 102 29.65 -7.06 0.25
N LYS A 103 30.19 -8.15 -0.29
CA LYS A 103 31.63 -8.28 -0.50
C LYS A 103 32.09 -7.13 -1.41
N GLU A 104 33.35 -6.71 -1.26
CA GLU A 104 33.89 -5.58 -2.03
C GLU A 104 33.81 -5.81 -3.55
N GLU A 105 33.86 -7.08 -3.97
CA GLU A 105 33.65 -7.57 -5.34
C GLU A 105 32.18 -7.47 -5.83
N GLU A 106 31.21 -7.39 -4.92
CA GLU A 106 29.77 -7.24 -5.17
C GLU A 106 29.29 -5.79 -4.97
N LYS A 107 30.14 -4.90 -4.44
CA LYS A 107 29.92 -3.45 -4.43
C LYS A 107 30.14 -2.91 -5.84
N THR A 108 29.20 -3.15 -6.74
CA THR A 108 29.08 -2.21 -7.86
C THR A 108 28.45 -0.92 -7.32
N GLU A 109 28.89 0.23 -7.81
CA GLU A 109 28.24 1.53 -7.53
C GLU A 109 26.79 1.61 -8.07
N GLU A 110 26.28 0.50 -8.61
CA GLU A 110 25.10 0.42 -9.47
C GLU A 110 23.83 -0.08 -8.75
N TYR A 111 23.95 -0.71 -7.57
CA TYR A 111 22.78 -1.27 -6.87
C TYR A 111 22.21 -0.33 -5.82
N LEU A 112 21.04 0.24 -6.11
CA LEU A 112 20.24 0.95 -5.12
C LEU A 112 19.71 -0.02 -4.06
N LYS A 113 19.79 0.38 -2.79
CA LYS A 113 19.43 -0.49 -1.65
C LYS A 113 18.28 0.09 -0.85
N THR A 114 17.55 -0.80 -0.18
CA THR A 114 16.53 -0.46 0.81
C THR A 114 17.04 -0.65 2.23
N PRO A 115 16.60 0.16 3.22
CA PRO A 115 17.10 0.08 4.60
C PRO A 115 16.83 -1.26 5.28
N LYS A 116 15.80 -1.98 4.83
CA LYS A 116 15.45 -3.32 5.27
C LYS A 116 14.57 -3.96 4.21
N ASN A 117 14.69 -5.26 3.98
CA ASN A 117 13.71 -5.99 3.16
C ASN A 117 12.40 -6.14 3.97
N ARG A 118 11.49 -5.17 3.84
CA ARG A 118 10.28 -5.06 4.67
C ARG A 118 9.10 -4.51 3.88
N GLY A 119 7.94 -5.16 3.94
CA GLY A 119 6.73 -4.68 3.24
C GLY A 119 6.83 -4.75 1.71
N ASN A 120 7.64 -5.68 1.18
CA ASN A 120 7.85 -5.92 -0.25
C ASN A 120 8.25 -4.64 -1.02
N GLU A 121 7.58 -4.35 -2.15
CA GLU A 121 7.86 -3.22 -3.04
C GLU A 121 7.74 -1.86 -2.35
N ALA A 122 6.95 -1.78 -1.28
CA ALA A 122 6.68 -0.52 -0.61
C ALA A 122 7.93 0.12 -0.02
N MET A 123 8.88 -0.67 0.49
CA MET A 123 10.13 -0.11 1.00
C MET A 123 10.97 0.50 -0.10
N THR A 124 11.02 -0.13 -1.27
CA THR A 124 11.68 0.43 -2.45
C THR A 124 11.08 1.77 -2.83
N TYR A 125 9.75 1.83 -2.95
CA TYR A 125 9.06 3.03 -3.39
C TYR A 125 9.24 4.18 -2.39
N LEU A 126 9.10 3.90 -1.09
CA LEU A 126 9.35 4.88 -0.04
C LEU A 126 10.82 5.33 -0.03
N THR A 127 11.76 4.42 -0.21
CA THR A 127 13.19 4.78 -0.26
C THR A 127 13.47 5.72 -1.44
N PHE A 128 12.93 5.44 -2.62
CA PHE A 128 13.05 6.34 -3.78
C PHE A 128 12.44 7.72 -3.48
N LEU A 129 11.19 7.75 -2.99
CA LEU A 129 10.45 8.99 -2.71
C LEU A 129 11.17 9.86 -1.68
N ILE A 130 11.80 9.25 -0.67
CA ILE A 130 12.53 9.96 0.38
C ILE A 130 13.88 10.45 -0.13
N ASP A 131 14.69 9.58 -0.71
CA ASP A 131 16.10 9.90 -1.01
C ASP A 131 16.27 10.75 -2.28
N ASN A 132 15.22 10.83 -3.11
CA ASN A 132 15.21 11.59 -4.37
C ASN A 132 14.17 12.72 -4.38
N TYR A 133 13.58 13.06 -3.23
CA TYR A 133 12.42 13.95 -3.12
C TYR A 133 12.58 15.31 -3.84
N SER A 134 13.77 15.91 -3.81
CA SER A 134 14.07 17.18 -4.49
C SER A 134 14.24 17.04 -6.02
N ASN A 135 14.58 15.84 -6.49
CA ASN A 135 15.03 15.55 -7.86
C ASN A 135 14.00 14.76 -8.69
N ILE A 136 12.77 14.60 -8.19
CA ILE A 136 11.69 13.89 -8.89
C ILE A 136 11.47 14.46 -10.31
N PRO A 137 11.55 13.68 -11.39
CA PRO A 137 11.41 14.22 -12.75
C PRO A 137 10.05 14.90 -12.99
N HIS A 138 10.04 16.04 -13.71
CA HIS A 138 8.80 16.69 -14.14
C HIS A 138 7.94 15.77 -15.01
N ALA A 139 8.57 14.87 -15.76
CA ALA A 139 7.92 13.91 -16.62
C ALA A 139 7.22 12.75 -15.87
N GLY A 140 7.32 12.70 -14.53
CA GLY A 140 6.65 11.71 -13.69
C GLY A 140 7.52 10.52 -13.30
N VAL A 141 6.93 9.62 -12.51
CA VAL A 141 7.58 8.44 -11.96
C VAL A 141 6.68 7.23 -12.15
N VAL A 142 7.24 6.14 -12.66
CA VAL A 142 6.58 4.85 -12.83
C VAL A 142 7.15 3.85 -11.84
N PHE A 143 6.29 3.23 -11.06
CA PHE A 143 6.64 2.24 -10.05
C PHE A 143 6.19 0.85 -10.49
N VAL A 144 7.11 -0.13 -10.51
CA VAL A 144 6.83 -1.51 -10.94
C VAL A 144 7.57 -2.55 -10.09
N HIS A 145 7.15 -3.82 -10.22
CA HIS A 145 7.89 -4.98 -9.71
C HIS A 145 9.02 -5.38 -10.65
N GLY A 146 10.02 -6.09 -10.12
CA GLY A 146 11.21 -6.53 -10.86
C GLY A 146 10.97 -7.67 -11.85
N SER A 147 9.95 -8.51 -11.61
CA SER A 147 9.65 -9.61 -12.52
C SER A 147 9.05 -9.11 -13.83
N ARG A 148 9.67 -9.49 -14.96
CA ARG A 148 9.14 -9.23 -16.30
C ARG A 148 7.80 -9.93 -16.52
N PHE A 149 7.70 -11.20 -16.15
CA PHE A 149 6.52 -12.02 -16.40
C PHE A 149 5.80 -12.30 -15.08
N ALA A 150 4.65 -11.65 -14.88
CA ALA A 150 3.88 -11.78 -13.64
C ALA A 150 2.39 -11.67 -13.89
N TRP A 151 1.61 -12.49 -13.18
CA TRP A 151 0.13 -12.56 -13.30
C TRP A 151 -0.59 -11.21 -13.13
N HIS A 152 0.07 -10.23 -12.51
CA HIS A 152 -0.45 -8.89 -12.27
C HIS A 152 -0.02 -7.85 -13.32
N ASN A 153 0.59 -8.30 -14.42
CA ASN A 153 0.84 -7.49 -15.61
C ASN A 153 -0.30 -7.74 -16.60
N ASP A 154 -1.04 -6.69 -16.96
CA ASP A 154 -2.23 -6.78 -17.81
C ASP A 154 -1.90 -6.89 -19.31
N HIS A 155 -0.94 -7.74 -19.63
CA HIS A 155 -0.60 -8.17 -20.97
C HIS A 155 -1.08 -9.61 -21.16
N PRO A 156 -1.55 -10.04 -22.35
CA PRO A 156 -1.97 -11.43 -22.57
C PRO A 156 -0.90 -12.49 -22.25
N GLN A 157 0.38 -12.12 -22.34
CA GLN A 157 1.52 -12.97 -21.97
C GLN A 157 2.14 -12.58 -20.61
N TYR A 158 1.48 -11.73 -19.84
CA TYR A 158 1.97 -11.23 -18.54
C TYR A 158 3.30 -10.45 -18.61
N ASP A 159 3.67 -9.94 -19.79
CA ASP A 159 4.95 -9.28 -20.07
C ASP A 159 4.94 -7.77 -19.74
N ASN A 160 5.69 -7.36 -18.72
CA ASN A 160 5.81 -5.97 -18.32
C ASN A 160 6.64 -5.11 -19.30
N LEU A 161 7.55 -5.72 -20.06
CA LEU A 161 8.36 -4.99 -21.04
C LEU A 161 7.47 -4.38 -22.12
N ALA A 162 6.50 -5.16 -22.63
CA ALA A 162 5.55 -4.70 -23.62
C ALA A 162 4.70 -3.54 -23.08
N LEU A 163 4.16 -3.69 -21.86
CA LEU A 163 3.36 -2.66 -21.21
C LEU A 163 4.15 -1.36 -21.01
N LEU A 164 5.36 -1.43 -20.47
CA LEU A 164 6.20 -0.25 -20.21
C LEU A 164 6.69 0.42 -21.50
N ARG A 165 6.97 -0.35 -22.55
CA ARG A 165 7.31 0.22 -23.86
C ARG A 165 6.15 1.04 -24.41
N ASP A 166 4.93 0.55 -24.26
CA ASP A 166 3.74 1.14 -24.88
C ASP A 166 3.03 2.17 -23.97
N LEU A 167 3.38 2.23 -22.66
CA LEU A 167 2.80 3.16 -21.69
C LEU A 167 2.94 4.63 -22.10
N ASN A 168 1.83 5.31 -22.35
CA ASN A 168 1.81 6.76 -22.59
C ASN A 168 1.63 7.52 -21.26
N ILE A 169 2.72 8.03 -20.71
CA ILE A 169 2.73 8.72 -19.40
C ILE A 169 2.00 10.06 -19.47
N GLU A 170 2.13 10.79 -20.57
CA GLU A 170 1.44 12.07 -20.77
C GLU A 170 -0.08 11.88 -20.77
N SER A 171 -0.56 10.82 -21.41
CA SER A 171 -1.99 10.47 -21.37
C SER A 171 -2.43 9.99 -19.99
N ALA A 172 -1.60 9.20 -19.29
CA ALA A 172 -1.94 8.66 -17.97
C ALA A 172 -2.01 9.74 -16.89
N LEU A 173 -1.13 10.75 -16.97
CA LEU A 173 -1.06 11.90 -16.04
C LEU A 173 -1.72 13.16 -16.61
N GLY A 174 -2.33 13.07 -17.79
CA GLY A 174 -3.02 14.16 -18.44
C GLY A 174 -4.30 14.59 -17.70
N GLU A 175 -4.85 15.74 -18.10
CA GLU A 175 -6.11 16.29 -17.56
C GLU A 175 -6.08 16.58 -16.05
N GLY A 176 -4.90 16.87 -15.49
CA GLY A 176 -4.72 17.20 -14.07
C GLY A 176 -4.67 16.00 -13.13
N ARG A 177 -4.59 14.76 -13.66
CA ARG A 177 -4.42 13.56 -12.85
C ARG A 177 -3.01 13.49 -12.25
N SER A 178 -2.92 13.09 -10.98
CA SER A 178 -1.64 12.91 -10.29
C SER A 178 -1.22 11.45 -10.14
N TYR A 179 -2.14 10.52 -10.44
CA TYR A 179 -1.98 9.08 -10.28
C TYR A 179 -2.73 8.32 -11.37
N HIS A 180 -2.15 7.22 -11.83
CA HIS A 180 -2.86 6.20 -12.59
C HIS A 180 -2.30 4.82 -12.29
N SER A 181 -3.16 3.85 -11.96
CA SER A 181 -2.73 2.45 -11.82
C SER A 181 -2.35 1.87 -13.18
N LEU A 182 -1.28 1.08 -13.25
CA LEU A 182 -0.95 0.32 -14.46
C LEU A 182 -1.86 -0.91 -14.62
N ARG A 183 -2.68 -1.23 -13.60
CA ARG A 183 -3.64 -2.32 -13.66
C ARG A 183 -5.00 -1.81 -14.12
N CYS A 184 -5.44 -2.32 -15.26
CA CYS A 184 -6.77 -2.17 -15.83
C CYS A 184 -7.71 -3.32 -15.44
N ASP A 185 -7.20 -4.49 -15.08
CA ASP A 185 -7.99 -5.63 -14.61
C ASP A 185 -8.47 -5.45 -13.16
N TRP A 186 -9.80 -5.32 -13.01
CA TRP A 186 -10.48 -5.16 -11.73
C TRP A 186 -10.89 -6.47 -11.05
N SER A 187 -10.67 -7.65 -11.67
CA SER A 187 -11.13 -8.93 -11.14
C SER A 187 -10.58 -9.24 -9.74
N LEU A 188 -9.34 -8.85 -9.46
CA LEU A 188 -8.67 -9.04 -8.16
C LEU A 188 -8.60 -7.75 -7.31
N SER A 189 -9.37 -6.72 -7.70
CA SER A 189 -9.53 -5.47 -6.96
C SER A 189 -10.50 -5.61 -5.78
N THR A 190 -10.74 -4.52 -5.06
CA THR A 190 -11.78 -4.42 -4.03
C THR A 190 -13.09 -3.77 -4.52
N CYS A 191 -13.24 -3.58 -5.83
CA CYS A 191 -14.47 -3.03 -6.45
C CYS A 191 -15.62 -4.03 -6.64
N PRO A 192 -15.39 -5.31 -6.98
CA PRO A 192 -16.46 -6.28 -7.17
C PRO A 192 -17.39 -6.36 -5.95
N SER A 193 -18.70 -6.53 -6.20
CA SER A 193 -19.74 -6.47 -5.16
C SER A 193 -19.71 -7.61 -4.15
N ASP A 194 -19.05 -8.71 -4.51
CA ASP A 194 -18.81 -9.87 -3.66
C ASP A 194 -17.66 -9.65 -2.66
N VAL A 195 -16.80 -8.65 -2.89
CA VAL A 195 -15.75 -8.26 -1.94
C VAL A 195 -16.39 -7.66 -0.69
N LYS A 196 -16.12 -8.29 0.44
CA LYS A 196 -16.64 -7.84 1.74
C LYS A 196 -15.89 -6.60 2.22
N PRO A 197 -16.56 -5.68 2.94
CA PRO A 197 -15.90 -4.55 3.58
C PRO A 197 -14.73 -5.03 4.44
N GLN A 198 -13.58 -4.35 4.34
CA GLN A 198 -12.33 -4.74 5.00
C GLN A 198 -12.50 -4.89 6.52
N GLY A 199 -13.31 -4.02 7.15
CA GLY A 199 -13.60 -4.03 8.58
C GLY A 199 -14.77 -4.92 9.03
N SER A 200 -15.40 -5.66 8.10
CA SER A 200 -16.58 -6.47 8.39
C SER A 200 -16.29 -7.61 9.37
N LEU A 201 -17.33 -8.07 10.08
CA LEU A 201 -17.21 -9.24 10.97
C LEU A 201 -16.86 -10.51 10.17
N GLU A 202 -17.46 -10.67 8.98
CA GLU A 202 -17.17 -11.77 8.07
C GLU A 202 -15.68 -11.84 7.74
N ASN A 203 -15.08 -10.73 7.31
CA ASN A 203 -13.66 -10.69 6.97
C ASN A 203 -12.75 -10.93 8.19
N LYS A 204 -13.13 -10.44 9.38
CA LYS A 204 -12.40 -10.70 10.63
C LYS A 204 -12.45 -12.17 11.04
N VAL A 205 -13.61 -12.81 10.90
CA VAL A 205 -13.77 -14.24 11.20
C VAL A 205 -12.98 -15.06 10.19
N GLN A 206 -13.06 -14.74 8.89
CA GLN A 206 -12.29 -15.40 7.85
C GLN A 206 -10.78 -15.29 8.11
N ALA A 207 -10.27 -14.11 8.42
CA ALA A 207 -8.86 -13.89 8.77
C ALA A 207 -8.41 -14.74 9.97
N ALA A 208 -9.28 -14.95 10.96
CA ALA A 208 -8.97 -15.75 12.15
C ALA A 208 -9.03 -17.26 11.89
N LEU A 209 -10.01 -17.73 11.11
CA LEU A 209 -10.21 -19.16 10.81
C LEU A 209 -9.28 -19.66 9.71
N VAL A 210 -8.90 -18.78 8.78
CA VAL A 210 -8.09 -19.09 7.59
C VAL A 210 -6.87 -18.17 7.57
N PRO A 211 -5.94 -18.28 8.54
CA PRO A 211 -4.81 -17.35 8.68
C PRO A 211 -3.79 -17.43 7.53
N TYR A 212 -3.87 -18.46 6.68
CA TYR A 212 -3.07 -18.59 5.46
C TYR A 212 -3.65 -17.84 4.25
N ASP A 213 -4.89 -17.36 4.34
CA ASP A 213 -5.46 -16.44 3.36
C ASP A 213 -4.89 -15.04 3.56
N ASN A 214 -3.82 -14.74 2.84
CA ASN A 214 -3.15 -13.45 2.92
C ASN A 214 -4.07 -12.28 2.57
N ARG A 215 -5.08 -12.48 1.73
CA ARG A 215 -6.01 -11.40 1.36
C ARG A 215 -6.92 -11.08 2.55
N ALA A 216 -7.61 -12.08 3.09
CA ALA A 216 -8.52 -11.89 4.22
C ALA A 216 -7.79 -11.27 5.43
N VAL A 217 -6.61 -11.80 5.76
CA VAL A 217 -5.81 -11.27 6.89
C VAL A 217 -5.41 -9.83 6.64
N SER A 218 -4.83 -9.51 5.48
CA SER A 218 -4.39 -8.14 5.19
C SER A 218 -5.56 -7.15 5.13
N ASP A 219 -6.67 -7.54 4.50
CA ASP A 219 -7.87 -6.71 4.40
C ASP A 219 -8.41 -6.40 5.81
N SER A 220 -8.38 -7.37 6.73
CA SER A 220 -8.82 -7.17 8.12
C SER A 220 -7.95 -6.16 8.89
N LEU A 221 -6.72 -5.92 8.45
CA LEU A 221 -5.79 -4.97 9.07
C LEU A 221 -5.96 -3.54 8.56
N VAL A 222 -6.50 -3.35 7.34
CA VAL A 222 -6.61 -2.04 6.68
C VAL A 222 -7.23 -0.98 7.59
N PRO A 223 -8.42 -1.17 8.22
CA PRO A 223 -9.04 -0.11 9.03
C PRO A 223 -8.13 0.42 10.13
N LYS A 224 -7.52 -0.49 10.89
CA LYS A 224 -6.63 -0.14 12.00
C LYS A 224 -5.32 0.46 11.49
N SER A 225 -4.78 -0.05 10.38
CA SER A 225 -3.57 0.50 9.78
C SER A 225 -3.78 1.93 9.28
N LEU A 226 -4.88 2.23 8.59
CA LEU A 226 -5.19 3.60 8.14
C LEU A 226 -5.41 4.54 9.32
N ALA A 227 -6.11 4.10 10.37
CA ALA A 227 -6.27 4.89 11.59
C ALA A 227 -4.92 5.22 12.27
N ARG A 228 -3.95 4.30 12.22
CA ARG A 228 -2.58 4.55 12.72
C ARG A 228 -1.79 5.49 11.81
N ILE A 229 -1.82 5.26 10.49
CA ILE A 229 -1.06 6.04 9.50
C ILE A 229 -1.56 7.48 9.46
N PHE A 230 -2.88 7.70 9.36
CA PHE A 230 -3.48 9.01 9.13
C PHE A 230 -4.04 9.68 10.38
N GLY A 231 -4.31 8.95 11.46
CA GLY A 231 -4.88 9.50 12.69
C GLY A 231 -4.02 9.30 13.94
N ASN A 232 -2.83 8.70 13.80
CA ASN A 232 -1.98 8.26 14.91
C ASN A 232 -2.71 7.36 15.93
N GLY A 233 -3.85 6.77 15.54
CA GLY A 233 -4.78 6.03 16.40
C GLY A 233 -5.46 6.85 17.51
N VAL A 234 -5.49 8.18 17.37
CA VAL A 234 -6.16 9.10 18.31
C VAL A 234 -7.35 9.81 17.65
N VAL A 235 -7.38 9.88 16.32
CA VAL A 235 -8.48 10.46 15.54
C VAL A 235 -9.49 9.36 15.17
N PRO A 236 -10.67 9.28 15.83
CA PRO A 236 -11.62 8.20 15.58
C PRO A 236 -12.16 8.19 14.15
N ASP A 237 -12.32 9.37 13.55
CA ASP A 237 -12.85 9.53 12.19
C ASP A 237 -11.87 9.11 11.08
N ALA A 238 -10.61 8.81 11.43
CA ALA A 238 -9.64 8.24 10.50
C ALA A 238 -9.81 6.72 10.32
N GLU A 239 -10.59 6.05 11.18
CA GLU A 239 -10.84 4.61 11.10
C GLU A 239 -12.08 4.31 10.23
N MET A 240 -11.93 3.33 9.33
CA MET A 240 -13.04 2.81 8.55
C MET A 240 -14.03 2.06 9.45
N ALA A 241 -15.32 2.37 9.31
CA ALA A 241 -16.38 1.58 9.91
C ALA A 241 -16.45 0.18 9.28
N ARG A 242 -17.13 -0.74 9.95
CA ARG A 242 -17.21 -2.16 9.53
C ARG A 242 -17.91 -2.38 8.19
N SER A 243 -18.70 -1.41 7.74
CA SER A 243 -19.41 -1.42 6.46
C SER A 243 -18.70 -0.62 5.36
N ASP A 244 -17.68 0.18 5.72
CA ASP A 244 -16.94 0.97 4.75
C ASP A 244 -16.04 0.04 3.92
N THR A 245 -16.01 0.28 2.60
CA THR A 245 -15.17 -0.48 1.67
C THR A 245 -14.21 0.45 0.96
N LEU A 246 -12.91 0.22 1.13
CA LEU A 246 -11.90 0.91 0.35
C LEU A 246 -11.78 0.24 -1.01
N LYS A 247 -12.08 0.97 -2.07
CA LYS A 247 -12.10 0.48 -3.45
C LYS A 247 -10.81 0.87 -4.18
N SER A 248 -10.02 -0.12 -4.57
CA SER A 248 -8.71 0.06 -5.18
C SER A 248 -8.38 -1.11 -6.10
N GLN A 249 -7.65 -0.83 -7.20
CA GLN A 249 -6.91 -1.87 -7.90
C GLN A 249 -5.85 -2.49 -6.98
N CYS A 250 -5.45 -3.73 -7.27
CA CYS A 250 -4.38 -4.38 -6.53
C CYS A 250 -2.99 -4.01 -7.09
N CYS A 251 -1.98 -4.49 -6.36
CA CYS A 251 -0.69 -4.87 -6.93
C CYS A 251 0.32 -3.75 -7.15
N ALA A 252 0.03 -2.52 -6.71
CA ALA A 252 1.02 -1.45 -6.51
C ALA A 252 1.93 -1.10 -7.72
N GLN A 253 1.47 -1.34 -8.96
CA GLN A 253 2.13 -0.81 -10.15
C GLN A 253 1.35 0.40 -10.65
N PHE A 254 2.00 1.56 -10.75
CA PHE A 254 1.33 2.82 -11.05
C PHE A 254 2.30 3.86 -11.59
N VAL A 255 1.74 4.92 -12.17
CA VAL A 255 2.44 6.12 -12.59
C VAL A 255 1.91 7.32 -11.82
N VAL A 256 2.81 8.21 -11.40
CA VAL A 256 2.48 9.43 -10.64
C VAL A 256 3.20 10.65 -11.17
N SER A 257 2.55 11.80 -11.05
CA SER A 257 3.13 13.09 -11.39
C SER A 257 4.03 13.59 -10.28
N ARG A 258 4.99 14.47 -10.62
CA ARG A 258 5.79 15.20 -9.61
C ARG A 258 4.90 15.97 -8.64
N ALA A 259 3.87 16.63 -9.16
CA ALA A 259 2.93 17.40 -8.35
C ALA A 259 2.20 16.50 -7.34
N GLY A 260 1.76 15.30 -7.77
CA GLY A 260 1.17 14.27 -6.91
C GLY A 260 2.10 13.89 -5.76
N ILE A 261 3.36 13.59 -6.08
CA ILE A 261 4.37 13.27 -5.06
C ILE A 261 4.56 14.42 -4.06
N HIS A 262 4.54 15.67 -4.53
CA HIS A 262 4.72 16.85 -3.70
C HIS A 262 3.48 17.33 -2.96
N GLN A 263 2.33 16.65 -3.10
CA GLN A 263 1.17 16.88 -2.22
C GLN A 263 1.47 16.48 -0.77
N HIS A 264 2.41 15.55 -0.58
CA HIS A 264 2.91 15.12 0.72
C HIS A 264 4.36 15.52 0.91
N SER A 265 4.71 15.97 2.11
CA SER A 265 6.08 16.33 2.45
C SER A 265 7.01 15.11 2.51
N GLN A 266 8.33 15.33 2.32
CA GLN A 266 9.34 14.29 2.52
C GLN A 266 9.20 13.61 3.90
N GLY A 267 8.87 14.39 4.94
CA GLY A 267 8.65 13.89 6.30
C GLY A 267 7.48 12.92 6.43
N GLU A 268 6.44 13.05 5.61
CA GLU A 268 5.31 12.11 5.59
C GLU A 268 5.70 10.76 5.00
N TYR A 269 6.51 10.75 3.94
CA TYR A 269 7.08 9.51 3.40
C TYR A 269 8.02 8.86 4.42
N VAL A 270 8.84 9.65 5.13
CA VAL A 270 9.67 9.15 6.23
C VAL A 270 8.79 8.55 7.34
N ALA A 271 7.71 9.20 7.75
CA ALA A 271 6.79 8.68 8.75
C ALA A 271 6.13 7.38 8.30
N LEU A 272 5.69 7.28 7.03
CA LEU A 272 5.13 6.06 6.48
C LEU A 272 6.18 4.92 6.40
N ARG A 273 7.44 5.23 6.07
CA ARG A 273 8.54 4.26 6.12
C ARG A 273 8.79 3.78 7.55
N GLN A 274 8.75 4.68 8.54
CA GLN A 274 8.89 4.30 9.93
C GLN A 274 7.73 3.43 10.43
N TRP A 275 6.51 3.63 9.94
CA TRP A 275 5.41 2.71 10.26
C TRP A 275 5.72 1.25 9.84
N LEU A 276 6.45 1.03 8.75
CA LEU A 276 6.91 -0.32 8.36
C LEU A 276 8.07 -0.86 9.21
N LEU A 277 9.00 0.03 9.60
CA LEU A 277 10.27 -0.33 10.23
C LEU A 277 10.19 -0.43 11.76
N ASP A 278 9.36 0.38 12.39
CA ASP A 278 9.16 0.38 13.83
C ASP A 278 8.57 -0.95 14.30
N GLU A 279 8.73 -1.22 15.59
CA GLU A 279 8.17 -2.39 16.26
C GLU A 279 7.14 -1.96 17.32
N GLY A 280 6.08 -2.75 17.50
CA GLY A 280 5.10 -2.55 18.58
C GLY A 280 3.67 -2.25 18.12
N PRO A 281 2.76 -1.92 19.05
CA PRO A 281 1.30 -1.96 18.87
C PRO A 281 0.71 -0.87 17.94
N GLY A 282 1.54 0.05 17.44
CA GLY A 282 1.17 1.08 16.46
C GLY A 282 1.80 0.89 15.08
N ALA A 283 2.84 0.06 14.98
CA ALA A 283 3.58 -0.18 13.75
C ALA A 283 2.86 -1.22 12.86
N ALA A 284 3.40 -1.43 11.66
CA ALA A 284 2.92 -2.45 10.74
C ALA A 284 3.08 -3.87 11.33
N THR A 285 2.16 -4.76 10.95
CA THR A 285 2.27 -6.20 11.28
C THR A 285 3.60 -6.79 10.81
N GLY A 286 4.29 -7.58 11.63
CA GLY A 286 5.60 -8.16 11.28
C GLY A 286 5.62 -9.04 10.01
N ASN A 287 4.46 -9.40 9.45
CA ASN A 287 4.36 -10.10 8.18
C ASN A 287 4.46 -9.14 6.99
N ASP A 288 5.49 -9.30 6.15
CA ASP A 288 5.75 -8.44 4.98
C ASP A 288 4.67 -8.47 3.92
N LYS A 289 4.08 -9.64 3.66
CA LYS A 289 2.99 -9.79 2.67
C LYS A 289 1.78 -8.99 3.11
N HIS A 290 1.49 -8.97 4.40
CA HIS A 290 0.34 -8.24 4.95
C HIS A 290 0.61 -6.74 5.01
N ALA A 291 1.77 -6.31 5.51
CA ALA A 291 2.16 -4.91 5.56
C ALA A 291 2.26 -4.27 4.17
N GLY A 292 2.88 -4.97 3.21
CA GLY A 292 2.97 -4.51 1.81
C GLY A 292 1.59 -4.40 1.15
N ARG A 293 0.69 -5.37 1.40
CA ARG A 293 -0.68 -5.31 0.87
C ARG A 293 -1.49 -4.14 1.45
N VAL A 294 -1.32 -3.81 2.73
CA VAL A 294 -1.91 -2.59 3.30
C VAL A 294 -1.44 -1.35 2.53
N LEU A 295 -0.13 -1.22 2.26
CA LEU A 295 0.39 -0.07 1.50
C LEU A 295 -0.02 -0.07 0.03
N SER A 296 -0.29 -1.23 -0.57
CA SER A 296 -0.85 -1.29 -1.92
C SER A 296 -2.18 -0.54 -2.04
N TYR A 297 -2.96 -0.47 -0.96
CA TYR A 297 -4.16 0.36 -0.88
C TYR A 297 -3.86 1.83 -0.56
N VAL A 298 -2.72 2.16 0.00
CA VAL A 298 -2.40 3.54 0.40
C VAL A 298 -1.96 4.40 -0.80
N TRP A 299 -1.39 3.80 -1.84
CA TRP A 299 -0.86 4.56 -2.99
C TRP A 299 -1.90 5.40 -3.71
N HIS A 300 -3.11 4.90 -3.93
CA HIS A 300 -4.18 5.70 -4.57
C HIS A 300 -4.81 6.74 -3.63
N ILE A 301 -4.51 6.68 -2.33
CA ILE A 301 -4.94 7.70 -1.36
C ILE A 301 -3.95 8.87 -1.37
N PHE A 302 -2.67 8.58 -1.61
CA PHE A 302 -1.57 9.56 -1.57
C PHE A 302 -1.46 10.43 -2.82
N PHE A 303 -1.97 9.97 -3.97
CA PHE A 303 -1.68 10.57 -5.27
C PHE A 303 -2.95 10.71 -6.11
#